data_AF-G0RQJ4-F1
#
_entry.id   AF-G0RQJ4-F1
#
_cell.length_a   1.000
_cell.length_b   1.000
_cell.length_c   1.000
_cell.angle_alpha   90.00
_cell.angle_beta   90.00
_cell.angle_gamma   90.00
#
_symmetry.space_group_name_H-M   'P 1'
#
loop_
_entity.id
_entity.type
_entity.pdbx_description
1 polymer ?
#
loop_
_entity_poly.entity_id
_entity_poly.type
_entity_poly.pdbx_seq_one_letter_code
_entity_poly.pdbx_strand_id
1 'polypeptide(L)' 'KNEYINGLKLLLTDFRNRKVKDFQTISQGIIDYRAQFLGDKSKILPLGGVTI' A
#
# COMPACT_ATOMS: atom_id res chain seq x y z
N LYS A 1 -9.47 12.58 4.15
CA LYS A 1 -8.09 12.70 3.60
C LYS A 1 -7.00 12.43 4.66
N ASN A 2 -7.08 13.05 5.85
CA ASN A 2 -6.10 12.79 6.93
C ASN A 2 -6.07 11.34 7.42
N GLU A 3 -7.23 10.68 7.53
CA GLU A 3 -7.40 9.27 7.91
C GLU A 3 -6.51 8.33 7.07
N TYR A 4 -6.53 8.52 5.74
CA TYR A 4 -5.74 7.75 4.79
C TYR A 4 -4.23 7.93 4.99
N ILE A 5 -3.79 9.18 5.19
CA ILE A 5 -2.37 9.50 5.41
C ILE A 5 -1.89 8.93 6.74
N ASN A 6 -2.72 8.99 7.78
CA ASN A 6 -2.38 8.45 9.09
C ASN A 6 -2.29 6.91 9.04
N GLY A 7 -3.22 6.27 8.33
CA GLY A 7 -3.21 4.84 8.06
C GLY A 7 -1.99 4.35 7.28
N LEU A 8 -1.59 5.07 6.23
CA LEU A 8 -0.36 4.76 5.50
C LEU A 8 0.89 4.89 6.38
N LYS A 9 0.94 5.89 7.27
CA LYS A 9 2.04 6.02 8.24
C LYS A 9 2.10 4.83 9.19
N LEU A 10 0.96 4.34 9.67
CA LEU A 10 0.90 3.14 10.50
C LEU A 10 1.35 1.90 9.73
N LEU A 11 0.91 1.74 8.48
CA LEU A 11 1.32 0.63 7.61
C LEU A 11 2.84 0.64 7.35
N LEU A 12 3.41 1.79 7.02
CA LEU A 12 4.87 1.93 6.85
C LEU A 12 5.63 1.67 8.15
N THR A 13 5.06 2.04 9.29
CA THR A 13 5.64 1.75 10.61
C THR A 13 5.57 0.26 10.93
N ASP A 14 4.50 -0.44 10.56
CA ASP A 14 4.37 -1.89 10.67
C ASP A 14 5.37 -2.62 9.78
N PHE A 15 5.53 -2.22 8.51
CA PHE A 15 6.57 -2.76 7.62
C PHE A 15 7.98 -2.57 8.19
N ARG A 16 8.24 -1.39 8.78
CA ARG A 16 9.50 -1.10 9.45
C ARG A 16 9.73 -2.00 10.67
N ASN A 17 8.71 -2.21 11.50
CA ASN A 17 8.77 -3.13 12.65
C ASN A 17 9.03 -4.58 12.22
N ARG A 18 8.40 -5.02 11.12
CA ARG A 18 8.59 -6.34 10.54
C ARG A 18 9.93 -6.50 9.80
N LYS A 19 10.76 -5.44 9.74
CA LYS A 19 12.01 -5.38 8.97
C LYS A 19 11.84 -5.75 7.50
N VAL A 20 10.65 -5.52 6.94
CA VAL A 20 10.40 -5.73 5.51
C VAL A 20 11.16 -4.64 4.77
N LYS A 21 12.22 -5.04 4.07
CA LYS A 21 13.01 -4.16 3.19
C LYS A 21 12.68 -4.35 1.72
N ASP A 22 11.81 -5.33 1.44
CA ASP A 22 11.44 -5.69 0.09
C ASP A 22 10.46 -4.66 -0.47
N PHE A 23 10.88 -4.00 -1.55
CA PHE A 23 10.11 -2.92 -2.15
C PHE A 23 8.78 -3.43 -2.72
N GLN A 24 8.79 -4.61 -3.36
CA GLN A 24 7.56 -5.19 -3.92
C GLN A 24 6.52 -5.44 -2.83
N THR A 25 6.94 -5.97 -1.67
CA THR A 25 6.07 -6.24 -0.52
C THR A 25 5.46 -4.95 0.04
N ILE A 26 6.25 -3.88 0.17
CA ILE A 26 5.78 -2.58 0.66
C ILE A 26 4.79 -1.96 -0.33
N SER A 27 5.13 -1.97 -1.63
CA SER A 27 4.26 -1.46 -2.69
C SER A 27 2.92 -2.19 -2.72
N GLN A 28 2.94 -3.53 -2.64
CA GLN A 28 1.72 -4.34 -2.63
C GLN A 28 0.84 -4.03 -1.41
N GLY A 29 1.44 -3.86 -0.23
CA GLY A 29 0.71 -3.50 0.98
C GLY A 29 0.07 -2.12 0.92
N ILE A 30 0.74 -1.13 0.31
CA ILE A 30 0.17 0.21 0.12
C ILE A 30 -1.03 0.16 -0.84
N ILE A 31 -0.93 -0.62 -1.92
CA ILE A 31 -2.02 -0.80 -2.88
C ILE A 31 -3.22 -1.48 -2.22
N ASP A 32 -2.97 -2.53 -1.44
CA ASP A 32 -4.01 -3.26 -0.71
C ASP A 32 -4.68 -2.38 0.34
N TYR A 33 -3.90 -1.63 1.13
CA TYR A 33 -4.43 -0.67 2.11
C TYR A 33 -5.32 0.39 1.44
N ARG A 34 -4.94 0.87 0.26
CA ARG A 34 -5.74 1.82 -0.51
C ARG A 34 -7.04 1.21 -1.02
N ALA A 35 -7.01 -0.03 -1.50
CA ALA A 35 -8.21 -0.75 -1.94
C ALA A 35 -9.18 -1.00 -0.78
N GLN A 36 -8.66 -1.38 0.39
CA GLN A 36 -9.45 -1.52 1.62
C GLN A 36 -10.02 -0.17 2.10
N PHE A 37 -9.21 0.89 2.11
CA PHE A 37 -9.63 2.22 2.55
C PHE A 37 -10.72 2.81 1.66
N LEU A 38 -10.67 2.55 0.35
CA LEU A 38 -11.70 2.99 -0.60
C LEU A 38 -12.95 2.09 -0.58
N GLY A 39 -12.93 0.95 0.13
CA GLY A 39 -14.03 0.00 0.19
C GLY A 39 -14.35 -0.68 -1.14
N ASP A 40 -13.52 -0.47 -2.16
CA ASP A 40 -13.79 -0.83 -3.55
C ASP A 40 -12.58 -1.58 -4.13
N LYS A 41 -12.63 -2.91 -4.03
CA LYS A 41 -11.58 -3.81 -4.53
C LYS A 41 -11.49 -3.84 -6.07
N SER A 42 -12.42 -3.20 -6.78
CA SER A 42 -12.47 -3.23 -8.26
C SER A 42 -11.57 -2.18 -8.91
N LYS A 43 -11.23 -1.10 -8.20
CA LYS A 43 -10.30 -0.05 -8.69
C LYS A 43 -8.85 -0.35 -8.32
N ILE A 44 -8.39 -1.57 -8.60
CA ILE A 44 -6.96 -1.81 -8.73
C ILE A 44 -6.47 -1.01 -9.95
N LEU A 45 -5.68 0.03 -9.72
CA LEU A 45 -5.03 0.75 -10.80
C LEU A 45 -4.09 -0.26 -11.45
N PRO A 46 -4.32 -0.69 -12.73
CA PRO A 46 -3.37 -1.56 -13.38
C PRO A 46 -2.03 -0.85 -13.35
N LEU A 47 -0.99 -1.54 -12.87
CA LEU A 47 0.39 -1.06 -12.92
C LEU A 47 0.78 -0.99 -14.40
N GLY A 48 0.36 0.08 -15.07
CA GLY A 48 0.67 0.34 -16.45
C GLY A 48 2.18 0.46 -16.61
N GLY A 49 2.79 -0.57 -17.18
CA GLY A 49 4.10 -0.49 -17.82
C GLY A 49 5.29 -0.27 -16.88
N VAL A 50 5.44 -1.05 -15.82
CA VAL A 50 6.80 -1.27 -15.26
C VAL A 50 7.36 -2.54 -15.87
N THR A 51 8.00 -2.38 -17.02
CA THR A 51 8.89 -3.39 -17.60
C THR A 51 10.13 -3.46 -16.71
N ILE A 52 10.44 -4.65 -16.20
CA ILE A 52 11.70 -4.97 -15.48
C ILE A 52 12.86 -4.96 -16.47
#